data_AF-A0A4Q1AGJ3-F1
#
_entry.id   AF-A0A4Q1AGJ3-F1
#
_cell.length_a   1.000
_cell.length_b   1.000
_cell.length_c   1.000
_cell.angle_alpha   90.00
_cell.angle_beta   90.00
_cell.angle_gamma   90.00
#
_symmetry.space_group_name_H-M   'P 1'
#
loop_
_entity.id
_entity.type
_entity.pdbx_description
1 polymer ?
#
loop_
_entity_poly.entity_id
_entity_poly.type
_entity_poly.pdbx_seq_one_letter_code
_entity_poly.pdbx_strand_id
1 'polypeptide(L)'
;MRKKSFLSYEAKLIIAIVAILLLVFLPIPLLDNVLGFKNSLVLFYEENLAHYPIWLQVVPFVLPIILMVAIKLIRKNRSKYVEDNFYNINWTWTWHKNDIANLECFCPTCGESLYYDDTTSKFTLEVSKIDFICDKCQKVMGSIANENNKLNSSQLVKKEIQRLIYRKLAEDKNLTN
;
A
#
# COMPACT_ATOMS: atom_id res chain seq x y z
N MET A 1 1.38 -11.94 33.13
CA MET A 1 2.59 -11.60 32.33
C MET A 1 3.82 -11.62 33.23
N ARG A 2 4.69 -12.64 33.11
CA ARG A 2 5.88 -12.83 33.97
C ARG A 2 7.07 -12.07 33.34
N LYS A 3 7.55 -11.01 34.01
CA LYS A 3 8.76 -10.27 33.59
C LYS A 3 9.93 -11.24 33.52
N LYS A 4 10.54 -11.42 32.34
CA LYS A 4 11.82 -12.11 32.21
C LYS A 4 12.86 -11.24 32.93
N SER A 5 13.35 -11.70 34.08
CA SER A 5 14.47 -11.08 34.78
C SER A 5 15.70 -11.19 33.89
N PHE A 6 16.17 -10.07 33.35
CA PHE A 6 17.44 -10.02 32.65
C PHE A 6 18.56 -10.37 33.64
N LEU A 7 19.48 -11.28 33.24
CA LEU A 7 20.67 -11.58 34.03
C LEU A 7 21.44 -10.28 34.35
N SER A 8 21.92 -10.18 35.59
CA SER A 8 22.78 -9.08 36.05
C SER A 8 23.98 -8.90 35.11
N TYR A 9 24.44 -7.65 34.94
CA TYR A 9 25.54 -7.29 34.05
C TYR A 9 26.79 -8.14 34.29
N GLU A 10 27.10 -8.42 35.56
CA GLU A 10 28.21 -9.28 35.97
C GLU A 10 28.10 -10.71 35.43
N ALA A 11 26.89 -11.28 35.41
CA ALA A 11 26.67 -12.62 34.91
C ALA A 11 26.83 -12.72 33.38
N LYS A 12 26.51 -11.66 32.62
CA LYS A 12 26.78 -11.62 31.18
C LYS A 12 28.28 -11.56 30.89
N LEU A 13 29.03 -10.80 31.69
CA LEU A 13 30.49 -10.72 31.60
C LEU A 13 31.14 -12.08 31.89
N ILE A 14 30.70 -12.76 32.95
CA ILE A 14 31.19 -14.10 33.30
C ILE A 14 30.88 -15.09 32.17
N ILE A 15 29.66 -15.10 31.62
CA ILE A 15 29.30 -15.99 30.50
C ILE A 15 30.13 -15.68 29.24
N ALA A 16 30.37 -14.41 28.93
CA ALA A 16 31.21 -14.02 27.79
C ALA A 16 32.67 -14.47 27.97
N ILE A 17 33.24 -14.28 29.17
CA ILE A 17 34.60 -14.72 29.50
C ILE A 17 34.70 -16.25 29.44
N VAL A 18 33.72 -16.96 30.00
CA VAL A 18 33.66 -18.43 29.93
C VAL A 18 33.49 -18.91 28.49
N ALA A 19 32.70 -18.22 27.66
CA ALA A 19 32.55 -18.56 26.25
C ALA A 19 33.84 -18.34 25.44
N ILE A 20 34.58 -17.27 25.73
CA ILE A 20 35.89 -16.99 25.11
C ILE A 20 36.93 -18.02 25.58
N LEU A 21 36.97 -18.35 26.87
CA LEU A 21 37.84 -19.40 27.41
C LEU A 21 37.49 -20.76 26.80
N LEU A 22 36.20 -21.11 26.68
CA LEU A 22 35.77 -22.33 25.98
C LEU A 22 36.20 -22.31 24.51
N LEU A 23 36.11 -21.18 23.81
CA LEU A 23 36.58 -21.03 22.43
C LEU A 23 38.09 -21.25 22.27
N VAL A 24 38.88 -20.85 23.27
CA VAL A 24 40.35 -20.97 23.26
C VAL A 24 40.84 -22.34 23.74
N PHE A 25 40.17 -22.93 24.74
CA PHE A 25 40.57 -24.19 25.37
C PHE A 25 39.87 -25.43 24.78
N LEU A 26 38.76 -25.29 24.05
CA LEU A 26 38.27 -26.40 23.24
C LEU A 26 39.14 -26.53 21.98
N PRO A 27 39.62 -27.74 21.65
CA PRO A 27 40.27 -28.02 20.38
C PRO A 27 39.20 -28.12 19.28
N ILE A 28 38.35 -27.10 19.12
CA ILE A 28 37.48 -27.00 17.97
C ILE A 28 38.35 -26.44 16.85
N PRO A 29 38.63 -27.20 15.79
CA PRO A 29 39.38 -26.71 14.65
C PRO A 29 38.46 -25.79 13.83
N LEU A 30 38.03 -24.66 14.41
CA LEU A 30 37.13 -23.72 13.74
C LEU A 30 37.74 -23.23 12.44
N LEU A 31 39.05 -22.99 12.44
CA LEU A 31 39.77 -22.57 11.25
C LEU A 31 39.80 -23.68 10.19
N ASP A 32 40.12 -24.92 10.55
CA ASP A 32 40.17 -26.03 9.59
C ASP A 32 38.77 -26.40 9.07
N ASN A 33 37.75 -26.28 9.92
CA ASN A 33 36.34 -26.47 9.53
C ASN A 33 35.88 -25.37 8.57
N VAL A 34 36.26 -24.12 8.80
CA VAL A 34 35.97 -22.99 7.90
C VAL A 34 36.72 -23.15 6.57
N LEU A 35 37.98 -23.59 6.61
CA LEU A 35 38.79 -23.87 5.43
C LEU A 35 38.23 -25.07 4.64
N GLY A 36 37.85 -26.15 5.31
CA GLY A 36 37.21 -27.31 4.71
C GLY A 36 35.87 -26.98 4.07
N PHE A 37 35.07 -26.14 4.73
CA PHE A 37 33.81 -25.63 4.18
C PHE A 37 34.03 -24.75 2.94
N LYS A 38 35.00 -23.84 2.99
CA LYS A 38 35.39 -23.03 1.83
C LYS A 38 35.82 -23.91 0.65
N ASN A 39 36.70 -24.89 0.90
CA ASN A 39 37.20 -25.77 -0.15
C ASN A 39 36.07 -26.63 -0.73
N SER A 40 35.15 -27.11 0.11
CA SER A 40 33.95 -27.83 -0.33
C SER A 40 33.05 -26.97 -1.23
N LEU A 41 32.83 -25.69 -0.88
CA LEU A 41 32.07 -24.76 -1.72
C LEU A 41 32.75 -24.49 -3.06
N VAL A 42 34.09 -24.36 -3.08
CA VAL A 42 34.86 -24.16 -4.31
C VAL A 42 34.77 -25.38 -5.21
N LEU A 43 34.98 -26.59 -4.67
CA LEU A 43 34.84 -27.84 -5.43
C LEU A 43 33.43 -28.00 -6.00
N PHE A 44 32.41 -27.72 -5.19
CA PHE A 44 31.01 -27.76 -5.63
C PHE A 44 30.75 -26.77 -6.78
N TYR A 45 31.30 -25.56 -6.70
CA TYR A 45 31.18 -24.54 -7.74
C TYR A 45 31.90 -24.97 -9.03
N GLU A 46 33.13 -25.47 -8.93
CA GLU A 46 33.92 -25.92 -10.08
C GLU A 46 33.27 -27.11 -10.79
N GLU A 47 32.73 -28.08 -10.04
CA GLU A 47 32.11 -29.29 -10.59
C GLU A 47 30.73 -29.02 -11.21
N ASN A 48 29.90 -28.20 -10.57
CA ASN A 48 28.48 -28.08 -10.95
C ASN A 48 28.14 -26.78 -11.67
N LEU A 49 28.82 -25.66 -11.39
CA LEU A 49 28.37 -24.33 -11.77
C LEU A 49 29.31 -23.61 -12.75
N ALA A 50 30.60 -23.91 -12.72
CA ALA A 50 31.62 -23.23 -13.53
C ALA A 50 31.41 -23.38 -15.04
N HIS A 51 30.73 -24.45 -15.49
CA HIS A 51 30.43 -24.66 -16.90
C HIS A 51 29.30 -23.76 -17.44
N TYR A 52 28.45 -23.22 -16.55
CA TYR A 52 27.34 -22.37 -16.95
C TYR A 52 27.78 -20.91 -17.11
N PRO A 53 27.22 -20.18 -18.10
CA PRO A 53 27.51 -18.77 -18.27
C PRO A 53 27.02 -17.95 -17.07
N ILE A 54 27.74 -16.87 -16.76
CA ILE A 54 27.54 -16.04 -15.56
C ILE A 54 26.08 -15.57 -15.41
N TRP A 55 25.41 -15.22 -16.51
CA TRP A 55 24.02 -14.75 -16.45
C TRP A 55 23.09 -15.78 -15.82
N LEU A 56 23.26 -17.07 -16.13
CA LEU A 56 22.41 -18.17 -15.63
C LEU A 56 22.66 -18.44 -14.14
N GLN A 57 23.91 -18.28 -13.69
CA GLN A 57 24.29 -18.40 -12.28
C GLN A 57 23.65 -17.30 -11.41
N VAL A 58 23.40 -16.12 -11.98
CA VAL A 58 22.84 -14.95 -11.27
C VAL A 58 21.30 -14.98 -11.21
N VAL A 59 20.62 -15.64 -12.16
CA VAL A 59 19.16 -15.80 -12.20
C VAL A 59 18.53 -16.25 -10.86
N PRO A 60 18.98 -17.32 -10.19
CA PRO A 60 18.32 -17.81 -8.98
C PRO A 60 18.35 -16.81 -7.82
N PHE A 61 19.28 -15.84 -7.82
CA PHE A 61 19.35 -14.78 -6.82
C PHE A 61 18.50 -13.57 -7.20
N VAL A 62 18.49 -13.20 -8.49
CA VAL A 62 17.78 -12.00 -8.97
C VAL A 62 16.27 -12.25 -9.10
N LEU A 63 15.87 -13.41 -9.60
CA LEU A 63 14.47 -13.76 -9.83
C LEU A 63 13.57 -13.65 -8.57
N PRO A 64 13.95 -14.17 -7.39
CA PRO A 64 13.12 -14.02 -6.18
C PRO A 64 13.03 -12.56 -5.72
N ILE A 65 14.07 -11.74 -5.95
CA ILE A 65 14.04 -10.31 -5.61
C ILE A 65 13.04 -9.58 -6.51
N ILE A 66 13.10 -9.82 -7.82
CA ILE A 66 12.15 -9.24 -8.79
C ILE A 66 10.71 -9.66 -8.43
N LEU A 67 10.48 -10.94 -8.13
CA LEU A 67 9.16 -11.43 -7.73
C LEU A 67 8.68 -10.77 -6.43
N MET A 68 9.53 -10.63 -5.42
CA MET A 68 9.17 -9.96 -4.17
C MET A 68 8.77 -8.50 -4.41
N VAL A 69 9.52 -7.77 -5.24
CA VAL A 69 9.21 -6.38 -5.60
C VAL A 69 7.90 -6.29 -6.38
N ALA A 70 7.70 -7.15 -7.38
CA ALA A 70 6.48 -7.19 -8.18
C ALA A 70 5.24 -7.45 -7.31
N ILE A 71 5.30 -8.43 -6.40
CA ILE A 71 4.21 -8.74 -5.47
C ILE A 71 3.89 -7.53 -4.57
N LYS A 72 4.90 -6.85 -4.03
CA LYS A 72 4.70 -5.64 -3.20
C LYS A 72 4.04 -4.51 -4.00
N LEU A 73 4.46 -4.29 -5.25
CA LEU A 73 3.87 -3.27 -6.12
C LEU A 73 2.40 -3.56 -6.44
N ILE A 74 2.06 -4.82 -6.73
CA ILE A 74 0.68 -5.24 -6.99
C ILE A 74 -0.18 -5.11 -5.72
N ARG A 75 0.35 -5.51 -4.55
CA ARG A 75 -0.39 -5.48 -3.28
C ARG A 75 -0.64 -4.06 -2.77
N LYS A 76 0.29 -3.11 -3.00
CA LYS A 76 0.10 -1.70 -2.64
C LYS A 76 -1.11 -1.06 -3.33
N ASN A 77 -1.51 -1.60 -4.49
CA ASN A 77 -2.48 -1.01 -5.38
C ASN A 77 -3.94 -1.43 -5.10
N ARG A 78 -4.23 -2.08 -3.96
CA ARG A 78 -5.56 -2.64 -3.66
C ARG A 78 -6.09 -2.16 -2.32
N SER A 79 -6.64 -0.96 -2.25
CA SER A 79 -7.62 -0.62 -1.20
C SER A 79 -8.96 -1.26 -1.57
N LYS A 80 -9.59 -1.94 -0.60
CA LYS A 80 -10.91 -2.59 -0.79
C LYS A 80 -12.07 -1.59 -0.85
N TYR A 81 -11.80 -0.36 -0.45
CA TYR A 81 -12.78 0.71 -0.33
C TYR A 81 -12.99 1.39 -1.69
N VAL A 82 -14.00 0.94 -2.44
CA VAL A 82 -14.24 1.28 -3.86
C VAL A 82 -15.58 1.98 -4.07
N GLU A 83 -16.46 1.93 -3.07
CA GLU A 83 -17.80 2.53 -3.09
C GLU A 83 -18.16 3.10 -1.72
N ASP A 84 -18.91 4.21 -1.71
CA ASP A 84 -19.52 4.78 -0.50
C ASP A 84 -20.64 5.76 -0.85
N ASN A 85 -21.44 6.13 0.14
CA ASN A 85 -22.47 7.15 0.01
C ASN A 85 -21.98 8.49 0.60
N PHE A 86 -21.98 9.52 -0.25
CA PHE A 86 -21.70 10.89 0.16
C PHE A 86 -22.78 11.82 -0.40
N TYR A 87 -23.25 12.76 0.41
CA TYR A 87 -24.31 13.70 0.03
C TYR A 87 -25.58 13.03 -0.51
N ASN A 88 -25.93 11.86 0.03
CA ASN A 88 -27.07 11.06 -0.42
C ASN A 88 -26.95 10.58 -1.88
N ILE A 89 -25.72 10.41 -2.36
CA ILE A 89 -25.37 9.91 -3.69
C ILE A 89 -24.43 8.72 -3.50
N ASN A 90 -24.63 7.66 -4.29
CA ASN A 90 -23.71 6.53 -4.30
C ASN A 90 -22.54 6.85 -5.23
N TRP A 91 -21.33 6.84 -4.68
CA TRP A 91 -20.10 7.06 -5.42
C TRP A 91 -19.37 5.75 -5.59
N THR A 92 -18.83 5.54 -6.78
CA THR A 92 -17.92 4.41 -7.05
C THR A 92 -16.65 4.95 -7.69
N TRP A 93 -15.53 4.32 -7.40
CA TRP A 93 -14.25 4.70 -7.97
C TRP A 93 -13.29 3.53 -8.06
N THR A 94 -12.30 3.65 -8.92
CA THR A 94 -11.21 2.68 -9.04
C THR A 94 -9.93 3.24 -8.45
N TRP A 95 -9.12 2.37 -7.85
CA TRP A 95 -7.80 2.75 -7.36
C TRP A 95 -6.76 2.59 -8.46
N HIS A 96 -6.04 3.67 -8.73
CA HIS A 96 -4.87 3.63 -9.59
C HIS A 96 -3.66 4.15 -8.82
N LYS A 97 -2.82 3.23 -8.36
CA LYS A 97 -1.69 3.42 -7.44
C LYS A 97 -2.17 3.93 -6.08
N ASN A 98 -2.02 5.23 -5.84
CA ASN A 98 -2.45 5.92 -4.63
C ASN A 98 -3.55 6.96 -4.91
N ASP A 99 -3.98 7.06 -6.16
CA ASP A 99 -4.93 8.06 -6.62
C ASP A 99 -6.26 7.42 -7.00
N ILE A 100 -7.31 8.22 -6.84
CA ILE A 100 -8.68 7.86 -7.21
C ILE A 100 -8.87 8.15 -8.71
N ALA A 101 -9.29 7.12 -9.45
CA ALA A 101 -9.56 7.14 -10.89
C ALA A 101 -11.00 6.69 -11.17
N ASN A 102 -11.56 7.10 -12.31
CA ASN A 102 -12.93 6.76 -12.75
C ASN A 102 -13.97 6.98 -11.64
N LEU A 103 -14.03 8.20 -11.12
CA LEU A 103 -15.02 8.56 -10.11
C LEU A 103 -16.37 8.76 -10.79
N GLU A 104 -17.34 7.93 -10.44
CA GLU A 104 -18.69 7.94 -11.00
C GLU A 104 -19.72 8.07 -9.88
N CYS A 105 -20.86 8.67 -10.20
CA CYS A 105 -21.95 8.90 -9.27
C CYS A 105 -23.24 8.25 -9.78
N PHE A 106 -23.96 7.60 -8.86
CA PHE A 106 -25.15 6.81 -9.14
C PHE A 106 -26.29 7.22 -8.21
N CYS A 107 -27.50 7.16 -8.75
CA CYS A 107 -28.72 7.38 -8.00
C CYS A 107 -28.94 6.26 -6.98
N PRO A 108 -29.07 6.55 -5.67
CA PRO A 108 -29.32 5.53 -4.66
C PRO A 108 -30.68 4.83 -4.83
N THR A 109 -31.63 5.45 -5.52
CA THR A 109 -32.99 4.93 -5.67
C THR A 109 -33.16 4.03 -6.90
N CYS A 110 -32.54 4.41 -8.02
CA CYS A 110 -32.76 3.72 -9.29
C CYS A 110 -31.50 3.10 -9.91
N GLY A 111 -30.32 3.37 -9.35
CA GLY A 111 -29.03 2.83 -9.81
C GLY A 111 -28.49 3.46 -11.11
N GLU A 112 -29.18 4.45 -11.67
CA GLU A 112 -28.75 5.13 -12.91
C GLU A 112 -27.60 6.12 -12.63
N SER A 113 -26.71 6.34 -13.62
CA SER A 113 -25.67 7.36 -13.53
C SER A 113 -26.28 8.75 -13.40
N LEU A 114 -25.75 9.57 -12.49
CA LEU A 114 -26.15 10.96 -12.33
C LEU A 114 -25.30 11.86 -13.22
N TYR A 115 -25.91 12.90 -13.77
CA TYR A 115 -25.17 14.03 -14.33
C TYR A 115 -25.31 15.22 -13.38
N TYR A 116 -24.33 16.12 -13.42
CA TYR A 116 -24.36 17.36 -12.66
C TYR A 116 -24.62 18.52 -13.61
N ASP A 117 -25.45 19.46 -13.15
CA ASP A 117 -25.77 20.66 -13.93
C ASP A 117 -24.68 21.71 -13.71
N ASP A 118 -23.91 21.96 -14.77
CA ASP A 118 -22.85 22.99 -14.81
C ASP A 118 -23.37 24.35 -15.28
N THR A 119 -24.66 24.47 -15.55
CA THR A 119 -25.23 25.77 -15.88
C THR A 119 -25.24 26.63 -14.62
N THR A 120 -24.32 27.59 -14.55
CA THR A 120 -24.35 28.63 -13.53
C THR A 120 -25.71 29.31 -13.64
N SER A 121 -26.58 29.09 -12.66
CA SER A 121 -27.90 29.72 -12.66
C SER A 121 -27.70 31.24 -12.76
N LYS A 122 -28.41 31.89 -13.69
CA LYS A 122 -28.38 33.36 -13.88
C LYS A 122 -28.94 34.13 -12.67
N PHE A 123 -29.34 33.42 -11.62
CA PHE A 123 -29.81 33.99 -10.37
C PHE A 123 -28.61 34.25 -9.47
N THR A 124 -28.46 35.50 -9.03
CA THR A 124 -27.46 35.96 -8.07
C THR A 124 -27.69 35.29 -6.71
N LEU A 125 -27.28 34.03 -6.58
CA LEU A 125 -27.17 33.35 -5.28
C LEU A 125 -25.81 33.68 -4.69
N GLU A 126 -25.76 34.00 -3.39
CA GLU A 126 -24.51 34.31 -2.66
C GLU A 126 -23.52 33.13 -2.66
N VAL A 127 -24.03 31.90 -2.83
CA VAL A 127 -23.23 30.67 -2.96
C VAL A 127 -23.74 29.88 -4.16
N SER A 128 -22.86 29.67 -5.15
CA SER A 128 -23.18 28.80 -6.27
C SER A 128 -23.18 27.34 -5.81
N LYS A 129 -24.02 26.49 -6.40
CA LYS A 129 -24.14 25.06 -6.04
C LYS A 129 -24.16 24.20 -7.29
N ILE A 130 -23.66 22.98 -7.17
CA ILE A 130 -23.65 21.95 -8.21
C ILE A 130 -24.70 20.92 -7.82
N ASP A 131 -25.78 20.86 -8.59
CA ASP A 131 -26.89 19.94 -8.35
C ASP A 131 -26.68 18.65 -9.17
N PHE A 132 -26.87 17.50 -8.53
CA PHE A 132 -26.82 16.18 -9.18
C PHE A 132 -28.24 15.73 -9.50
N ILE A 133 -28.51 15.52 -10.77
CA ILE A 133 -29.85 15.23 -11.29
C ILE A 133 -29.88 13.81 -11.82
N CYS A 134 -30.96 13.09 -11.49
CA CYS A 134 -31.25 11.79 -12.05
C CYS A 134 -32.28 11.91 -13.17
N ASP A 135 -31.95 11.50 -14.39
CA ASP A 135 -32.89 11.51 -15.53
C ASP A 135 -34.12 10.65 -15.27
N LYS A 136 -33.94 9.47 -14.67
CA LYS A 136 -35.00 8.51 -14.43
C LYS A 136 -35.95 8.92 -13.31
N CYS A 137 -35.42 9.54 -12.25
CA CYS A 137 -36.22 10.01 -11.12
C CYS A 137 -36.70 11.46 -11.29
N GLN A 138 -36.18 12.18 -12.30
CA GLN A 138 -36.43 13.60 -12.56
C GLN A 138 -36.34 14.47 -11.30
N LYS A 139 -35.36 14.17 -10.45
CA LYS A 139 -35.18 14.82 -9.15
C LYS A 139 -33.70 15.09 -8.89
N VAL A 140 -33.44 16.20 -8.19
CA VAL A 140 -32.15 16.49 -7.59
C VAL A 140 -31.91 15.52 -6.43
N MET A 141 -30.86 14.71 -6.56
CA MET A 141 -30.50 13.69 -5.56
C MET A 141 -29.61 14.25 -4.45
N GLY A 142 -28.80 15.24 -4.78
CA GLY A 142 -27.92 15.94 -3.85
C GLY A 142 -27.30 17.18 -4.49
N SER A 143 -26.68 18.01 -3.65
CA SER A 143 -26.04 19.25 -4.08
C SER A 143 -24.72 19.43 -3.35
N ILE A 144 -23.70 19.93 -4.05
CA ILE A 144 -22.41 20.31 -3.48
C ILE A 144 -22.23 21.81 -3.62
N ALA A 145 -21.79 22.49 -2.56
CA ALA A 145 -21.51 23.91 -2.61
C ALA A 145 -20.31 24.19 -3.54
N ASN A 146 -20.48 25.15 -4.44
CA ASN A 146 -19.43 25.66 -5.29
C ASN A 146 -18.99 27.03 -4.75
N GLU A 147 -18.03 26.97 -3.83
CA GLU A 147 -17.43 28.15 -3.19
C GLU A 147 -16.44 28.87 -4.12
N ASN A 148 -16.02 28.26 -5.23
CA ASN A 148 -14.94 28.76 -6.07
C ASN A 148 -15.30 28.75 -7.56
N ASN A 149 -15.84 29.88 -8.02
CA ASN A 149 -16.23 30.12 -9.41
C ASN A 149 -15.07 30.04 -10.44
N LYS A 150 -13.81 29.88 -10.01
CA LYS A 150 -12.65 29.77 -10.92
C LYS A 150 -12.34 28.34 -11.36
N LEU A 151 -12.81 27.34 -10.63
CA LEU A 151 -12.57 25.93 -10.96
C LEU A 151 -13.76 25.36 -11.71
N ASN A 152 -13.48 24.50 -12.70
CA ASN A 152 -14.54 23.73 -13.34
C ASN A 152 -15.25 22.85 -12.29
N SER A 153 -16.57 22.81 -12.32
CA SER A 153 -17.39 22.04 -11.37
C SER A 153 -16.94 20.59 -11.24
N SER A 154 -16.57 19.94 -12.36
CA SER A 154 -16.05 18.57 -12.38
C SER A 154 -14.79 18.38 -11.52
N GLN A 155 -13.88 19.37 -11.53
CA GLN A 155 -12.66 19.35 -10.74
C GLN A 155 -12.94 19.62 -9.26
N LEU A 156 -13.92 20.48 -8.95
CA LEU A 156 -14.36 20.74 -7.58
C LEU A 156 -14.99 19.51 -6.96
N VAL A 157 -15.95 18.89 -7.66
CA VAL A 157 -16.60 17.65 -7.22
C VAL A 157 -15.56 16.56 -6.98
N LYS A 158 -14.64 16.36 -7.94
CA LYS A 158 -13.58 15.37 -7.79
C LYS A 158 -12.73 15.64 -6.54
N LYS A 159 -12.29 16.88 -6.31
CA LYS A 159 -11.48 17.24 -5.14
C LYS A 159 -12.22 17.02 -3.82
N GLU A 160 -13.50 17.42 -3.74
CA GLU A 160 -14.27 17.28 -2.51
C GLU A 160 -14.53 15.81 -2.16
N ILE A 161 -14.95 15.01 -3.15
CA ILE A 161 -15.18 13.58 -2.94
C ILE A 161 -13.86 12.86 -2.62
N GLN A 162 -12.75 13.21 -3.29
CA GLN A 162 -11.42 12.69 -2.94
C GLN A 162 -11.06 13.00 -1.48
N ARG A 163 -11.31 14.23 -1.01
CA ARG A 163 -11.06 14.62 0.39
C ARG A 163 -11.84 13.75 1.36
N LEU A 164 -13.12 13.48 1.08
CA LEU A 164 -13.96 12.63 1.92
C LEU A 164 -13.49 11.17 1.95
N ILE A 165 -13.12 10.63 0.80
CA ILE A 165 -12.56 9.27 0.68
C ILE A 165 -11.28 9.13 1.51
N TYR A 166 -10.34 10.07 1.37
CA TYR A 166 -9.09 10.03 2.13
C TYR A 166 -9.30 10.23 3.64
N ARG A 167 -10.28 11.04 4.05
CA ARG A 167 -10.63 11.19 5.47
C ARG A 167 -11.14 9.87 6.05
N LYS A 168 -12.08 9.19 5.38
CA LYS A 168 -12.58 7.88 5.83
C LYS A 168 -11.46 6.83 5.89
N LEU A 169 -10.56 6.80 4.91
CA LEU A 169 -9.41 5.90 4.93
C LEU A 169 -8.46 6.14 6.12
N ALA A 170 -8.31 7.40 6.56
CA ALA A 170 -7.49 7.73 7.72
C ALA A 170 -8.17 7.32 9.06
N GLU A 171 -9.50 7.40 9.11
CA GLU A 171 -10.30 7.01 10.28
C GLU A 171 -10.40 5.48 10.42
N ASP A 172 -10.66 4.76 9.32
CA ASP A 172 -10.91 3.32 9.32
C ASP A 172 -9.74 2.50 8.76
N LYS A 173 -8.85 2.04 9.65
CA LYS A 173 -7.72 1.15 9.29
C LYS A 173 -8.14 -0.20 8.68
N ASN A 174 -9.41 -0.60 8.83
CA ASN A 174 -9.95 -1.82 8.23
C ASN A 174 -10.19 -1.70 6.72
N LEU A 175 -10.22 -0.48 6.18
CA LEU A 175 -10.39 -0.20 4.74
C LEU A 175 -9.06 -0.28 3.97
N THR A 176 -7.95 -0.16 4.69
CA THR A 176 -6.59 -0.37 4.19
C THR A 176 -6.17 -1.82 4.45
N ASN A 177 -5.84 -2.57 3.39
CA ASN A 177 -5.40 -3.97 3.46
C ASN A 177 -4.10 -4.18 4.25
#